data_AF-A0A7J4GWF5-F1
#
_entry.id   AF-A0A7J4GWF5-F1
#
_cell.length_a   1.000
_cell.length_b   1.000
_cell.length_c   1.000
_cell.angle_alpha   90.00
_cell.angle_beta   90.00
_cell.angle_gamma   90.00
#
_symmetry.space_group_name_H-M   'P 1'
#
loop_
_entity.id
_entity.type
_entity.pdbx_description
1 polymer ?
#
loop_
_entity_poly.entity_id
_entity_poly.type
_entity_poly.pdbx_seq_one_letter_code
_entity_poly.pdbx_strand_id
1 'polypeptide(L)'
;MSSDDVRIGMTNAVFNEEGADLLFYQIFILAIVAGVATGSWWTFGKVLLICFCLLFGEISRYFLVVFLALLCGYVGYLIGELVFEDSGAMIILAILGFLSSQLLPAERSG
;
A
#
# COMPACT_ATOMS: atom_id res chain seq x y z
N MET A 1 32.66 12.74 7.76
CA MET A 1 31.52 11.80 7.81
C MET A 1 32.02 10.53 8.46
N SER A 2 31.40 10.10 9.55
CA SER A 2 31.73 8.82 10.18
C SER A 2 31.24 7.69 9.27
N SER A 3 31.94 6.55 9.24
CA SER A 3 31.48 5.35 8.54
C SER A 3 30.09 4.89 9.01
N ASP A 4 29.71 5.19 10.26
CA ASP A 4 28.38 4.91 10.79
C ASP A 4 27.30 5.82 10.20
N ASP A 5 27.59 7.11 9.96
CA ASP A 5 26.64 8.05 9.34
C ASP A 5 26.32 7.63 7.89
N VAL A 6 27.34 7.15 7.17
CA VAL A 6 27.18 6.63 5.80
C VAL A 6 26.34 5.36 5.79
N ARG A 7 26.57 4.47 6.76
CA ARG A 7 25.80 3.22 6.87
C ARG A 7 24.32 3.49 7.17
N ILE A 8 24.02 4.42 8.09
CA ILE A 8 22.63 4.81 8.42
C ILE A 8 21.96 5.49 7.23
N GLY A 9 22.67 6.39 6.53
CA GLY A 9 22.14 7.04 5.32
C GLY A 9 21.82 6.06 4.21
N MET A 10 22.69 5.07 3.97
CA MET A 10 22.49 4.05 2.96
C MET A 10 21.31 3.12 3.30
N THR A 11 21.19 2.72 4.57
CA THR A 11 20.07 1.91 5.05
C THR A 11 18.73 2.63 4.93
N ASN A 12 18.65 3.92 5.29
CA ASN A 12 17.41 4.70 5.15
C ASN A 12 16.99 4.92 3.69
N ALA A 13 17.95 5.05 2.78
CA ALA A 13 17.65 5.19 1.35
C ALA A 13 17.02 3.91 0.78
N VAL A 14 17.57 2.74 1.13
CA VAL A 14 17.03 1.43 0.70
C VAL A 14 15.62 1.20 1.25
N PHE A 15 15.40 1.45 2.54
CA PHE A 15 14.06 1.31 3.14
C PHE A 15 13.01 2.25 2.52
N ASN A 16 13.43 3.45 2.14
CA ASN A 16 12.55 4.41 1.48
C ASN A 16 12.24 4.01 0.03
N GLU A 17 13.19 3.41 -0.68
CA GLU A 17 13.00 2.89 -2.05
C GLU A 17 12.02 1.71 -2.06
N GLU A 18 12.20 0.72 -1.18
CA GLU A 18 11.31 -0.44 -1.07
C GLU A 18 9.88 -0.04 -0.65
N GLY A 19 9.75 0.89 0.30
CA GLY A 19 8.45 1.43 0.70
C GLY A 19 7.75 2.21 -0.41
N ALA A 20 8.52 2.89 -1.26
CA ALA A 20 7.98 3.61 -2.42
C ALA A 20 7.45 2.64 -3.49
N ASP A 21 8.18 1.58 -3.80
CA ASP A 21 7.78 0.57 -4.78
C ASP A 21 6.46 -0.12 -4.41
N LEU A 22 6.31 -0.50 -3.13
CA LEU A 22 5.06 -1.08 -2.63
C LEU A 22 3.87 -0.12 -2.79
N LEU A 23 4.08 1.15 -2.45
CA LEU A 23 3.07 2.19 -2.56
C LEU A 23 2.65 2.41 -4.02
N PHE A 24 3.60 2.42 -4.97
CA PHE A 24 3.28 2.48 -6.39
C PHE A 24 2.47 1.28 -6.85
N TYR A 25 2.81 0.08 -6.39
CA TYR A 25 2.06 -1.13 -6.73
C TYR A 25 0.61 -1.07 -6.22
N GLN A 26 0.39 -0.60 -4.99
CA GLN A 26 -0.95 -0.44 -4.44
C GLN A 26 -1.79 0.61 -5.18
N ILE A 27 -1.19 1.75 -5.55
CA ILE A 27 -1.86 2.78 -6.38
C ILE A 27 -2.25 2.19 -7.73
N PHE A 28 -1.37 1.40 -8.34
CA PHE A 28 -1.61 0.79 -9.64
C PHE A 28 -2.76 -0.23 -9.59
N ILE A 29 -2.76 -1.12 -8.60
CA ILE A 29 -3.87 -2.06 -8.38
C ILE A 29 -5.18 -1.30 -8.15
N LEU A 30 -5.18 -0.30 -7.27
CA LEU A 30 -6.39 0.47 -6.96
C LEU A 30 -6.97 1.12 -8.23
N ALA A 31 -6.12 1.72 -9.05
CA ALA A 31 -6.53 2.33 -10.31
C ALA A 31 -7.13 1.28 -11.26
N ILE A 32 -6.51 0.10 -11.39
CA ILE A 32 -7.03 -1.00 -12.22
C ILE A 32 -8.40 -1.45 -11.72
N VAL A 33 -8.53 -1.72 -10.42
CA VAL A 33 -9.79 -2.17 -9.80
C VAL A 33 -10.89 -1.13 -10.03
N ALA A 34 -10.60 0.16 -9.81
CA ALA A 34 -11.56 1.23 -10.06
C ALA A 34 -11.94 1.37 -11.55
N GLY A 35 -10.98 1.20 -12.45
CA GLY A 35 -11.20 1.21 -13.89
C GLY A 35 -12.08 0.06 -14.37
N VAL A 36 -11.80 -1.15 -13.89
CA VAL A 36 -12.59 -2.37 -14.21
C VAL A 36 -13.99 -2.27 -13.63
N ALA A 37 -14.13 -1.87 -12.36
CA ALA A 37 -15.42 -1.75 -11.69
C ALA A 37 -16.37 -0.74 -12.38
N THR A 38 -15.81 0.32 -12.97
CA THR A 38 -16.59 1.33 -13.70
C THR A 38 -16.66 1.08 -15.22
N GLY A 39 -15.98 0.04 -15.72
CA GLY A 39 -15.88 -0.27 -17.15
C GLY A 39 -15.26 0.85 -17.99
N SER A 40 -14.52 1.78 -17.37
CA SER A 40 -14.10 3.04 -17.98
C SER A 40 -12.59 3.23 -17.85
N TRP A 41 -11.93 3.24 -19.00
CA TRP A 41 -10.50 3.54 -19.12
C TRP A 41 -10.16 4.94 -18.60
N TRP A 42 -11.09 5.90 -18.72
CA TRP A 42 -10.91 7.25 -18.19
C TRP A 42 -10.92 7.27 -16.66
N THR A 43 -11.69 6.39 -16.02
CA THR A 43 -11.70 6.30 -14.55
C THR A 43 -10.36 5.76 -14.04
N PHE A 44 -9.81 4.73 -14.69
CA PHE A 44 -8.45 4.25 -14.42
C PHE A 44 -7.44 5.40 -14.48
N GLY A 45 -7.42 6.15 -15.59
CA GLY A 45 -6.48 7.26 -15.78
C GLY A 45 -6.66 8.37 -14.74
N LYS A 46 -7.91 8.72 -14.39
CA LYS A 46 -8.19 9.75 -13.37
C LYS A 46 -7.74 9.33 -11.98
N VAL A 47 -8.05 8.11 -11.56
CA VAL A 47 -7.67 7.59 -10.23
C VAL A 47 -6.15 7.54 -10.12
N LEU A 48 -5.47 7.02 -11.14
CA LEU A 48 -4.01 6.97 -11.19
C LEU A 48 -3.42 8.39 -11.11
N LEU A 49 -3.89 9.32 -11.93
CA LEU A 49 -3.39 10.70 -11.95
C LEU A 49 -3.64 11.44 -10.63
N ILE A 50 -4.81 11.28 -10.01
CA ILE A 50 -5.11 11.87 -8.69
C ILE A 50 -4.16 11.32 -7.63
N CYS A 51 -3.94 10.00 -7.59
CA CYS A 51 -3.00 9.39 -6.66
C CYS A 51 -1.58 9.91 -6.84
N PHE A 52 -1.09 10.04 -8.08
CA PHE A 52 0.21 10.65 -8.37
C PHE A 52 0.28 12.11 -7.93
N CYS A 53 -0.77 12.91 -8.16
CA CYS A 53 -0.82 14.29 -7.70
C CYS A 53 -0.77 14.40 -6.17
N LEU A 54 -1.42 13.47 -5.44
CA LEU A 54 -1.43 13.45 -3.98
C LEU A 54 -0.06 13.14 -3.36
N LEU A 55 0.86 12.50 -4.10
CA LEU A 55 2.22 12.20 -3.62
C LEU A 55 3.14 13.41 -3.53
N PHE A 56 2.83 14.51 -4.22
CA PHE A 56 3.66 15.72 -4.17
C PHE A 56 3.55 16.50 -2.85
N GLY A 57 2.43 16.37 -2.14
CA GLY A 57 2.24 17.02 -0.84
C GLY A 57 2.62 16.10 0.32
N GLU A 58 3.40 16.62 1.26
CA GLU A 58 3.84 15.85 2.43
C GLU A 58 2.64 15.37 3.27
N ILE A 59 1.66 16.25 3.50
CA ILE A 59 0.44 15.94 4.27
C ILE A 59 -0.47 14.99 3.49
N SER A 60 -0.69 15.25 2.20
CA SER A 60 -1.58 14.44 1.35
C SER A 60 -1.06 13.01 1.16
N ARG A 61 0.26 12.83 1.12
CA ARG A 61 0.88 11.50 1.07
C ARG A 61 0.54 10.68 2.31
N TYR A 62 0.60 11.26 3.51
CA TYR A 62 0.21 10.54 4.73
C TYR A 62 -1.25 10.07 4.67
N PHE A 63 -2.16 10.93 4.23
CA PHE A 63 -3.57 10.54 4.05
C PHE A 63 -3.74 9.42 3.02
N LEU A 64 -3.01 9.48 1.91
CA LEU A 64 -3.05 8.46 0.86
C LEU A 64 -2.57 7.10 1.36
N VAL A 65 -1.46 7.05 2.10
CA VAL A 65 -0.92 5.81 2.68
C VAL A 65 -1.91 5.17 3.65
N VAL A 66 -2.49 5.96 4.56
CA VAL A 66 -3.47 5.45 5.53
C VAL A 66 -4.71 4.93 4.81
N PHE A 67 -5.19 5.65 3.80
CA PHE A 67 -6.35 5.23 3.01
C PHE A 67 -6.09 3.92 2.26
N LEU A 68 -4.94 3.78 1.61
CA LEU A 68 -4.53 2.54 0.93
C LEU A 68 -4.42 1.36 1.90
N ALA A 69 -3.85 1.57 3.09
CA ALA A 69 -3.74 0.54 4.10
C ALA A 69 -5.11 0.06 4.59
N LEU A 70 -6.06 0.98 4.80
CA LEU A 70 -7.44 0.63 5.15
C LEU A 70 -8.13 -0.14 4.02
N LEU A 71 -7.88 0.22 2.76
CA LEU A 71 -8.40 -0.54 1.62
C LEU A 71 -7.82 -1.95 1.56
N CYS A 72 -6.52 -2.13 1.78
CA CYS A 72 -5.92 -3.46 1.86
C CYS A 72 -6.50 -4.31 3.00
N GLY A 73 -6.73 -3.71 4.18
CA GLY A 73 -7.42 -4.37 5.29
C GLY A 73 -8.85 -4.78 4.94
N TYR A 74 -9.60 -3.91 4.26
CA TYR A 74 -10.96 -4.21 3.79
C TYR A 74 -10.98 -5.31 2.73
N VAL A 75 -10.02 -5.33 1.80
CA VAL A 75 -9.87 -6.42 0.84
C VAL A 75 -9.55 -7.74 1.56
N GLY A 76 -8.68 -7.72 2.58
CA GLY A 76 -8.41 -8.89 3.43
C GLY A 76 -9.66 -9.40 4.16
N TYR A 77 -10.49 -8.49 4.68
CA TYR A 77 -11.78 -8.83 5.27
C TYR A 77 -12.70 -9.54 4.26
N LEU A 78 -12.87 -8.97 3.06
CA LEU A 78 -13.71 -9.55 2.02
C LEU A 78 -13.23 -10.93 1.57
N ILE A 79 -11.92 -11.15 1.51
CA ILE A 79 -11.35 -12.47 1.20
C ILE A 79 -11.70 -13.47 2.31
N GLY A 80 -11.62 -13.06 3.58
CA GLY A 80 -12.01 -13.91 4.71
C GLY A 80 -13.50 -14.29 4.67
N GLU A 81 -14.36 -13.36 4.28
CA GLU A 81 -15.78 -13.60 4.11
C GLU A 81 -16.08 -14.55 2.94
N LEU A 82 -15.51 -14.29 1.77
CA LEU A 82 -15.82 -15.04 0.55
C LEU A 82 -15.23 -16.44 0.50
N VAL A 83 -14.08 -16.68 1.14
CA VAL A 83 -13.34 -17.95 1.03
C VAL A 83 -13.57 -18.84 2.25
N PHE A 84 -13.66 -18.27 3.44
CA PHE A 84 -13.68 -19.04 4.68
C PHE A 84 -15.04 -19.02 5.38
N GLU A 85 -15.94 -18.10 5.02
CA GLU A 85 -17.28 -17.91 5.63
C GLU A 85 -17.24 -17.86 7.17
N ASP A 86 -16.08 -17.53 7.74
CA ASP A 86 -15.82 -17.58 9.17
C ASP A 86 -15.44 -16.18 9.68
N SER A 87 -16.13 -15.77 10.75
CA SER A 87 -15.94 -14.47 11.38
C SER A 87 -14.55 -14.29 12.01
N GLY A 88 -13.90 -15.38 12.45
CA GLY A 88 -12.52 -15.34 12.93
C GLY A 88 -11.53 -15.10 11.79
N ALA A 89 -11.69 -15.83 10.68
CA ALA A 89 -10.86 -15.69 9.48
C ALA A 89 -10.96 -14.26 8.88
N MET A 90 -12.15 -13.66 8.85
CA MET A 90 -12.35 -12.27 8.39
C MET A 90 -11.49 -11.26 9.17
N ILE A 91 -11.51 -11.34 10.50
CA ILE A 91 -10.78 -10.38 11.36
C ILE A 91 -9.27 -10.58 11.21
N ILE A 92 -8.80 -11.84 11.20
CA ILE A 92 -7.37 -12.16 11.07
C ILE A 92 -6.84 -11.71 9.71
N LEU A 93 -7.57 -11.99 8.62
CA LEU A 93 -7.16 -11.58 7.28
C LEU A 93 -7.27 -10.08 7.05
N ALA A 94 -8.20 -9.38 7.71
CA ALA A 94 -8.24 -7.93 7.71
C ALA A 94 -7.00 -7.32 8.39
N ILE A 95 -6.62 -7.85 9.55
CA ILE A 95 -5.42 -7.42 10.29
C ILE A 95 -4.15 -7.76 9.48
N LEU A 96 -4.06 -8.96 8.89
CA LEU A 96 -2.93 -9.34 8.05
C LEU A 96 -2.85 -8.50 6.77
N GLY A 97 -3.98 -8.17 6.13
CA GLY A 97 -4.04 -7.28 4.97
C GLY A 97 -3.59 -5.85 5.31
N PHE A 98 -4.05 -5.34 6.46
CA PHE A 98 -3.61 -4.03 6.97
C PHE A 98 -2.12 -4.02 7.32
N LEU A 99 -1.64 -5.04 8.04
CA LEU A 99 -0.25 -5.14 8.45
C LEU A 99 0.67 -5.35 7.25
N SER A 100 0.36 -6.25 6.32
CA SER A 100 1.18 -6.46 5.12
C SER A 100 1.32 -5.21 4.25
N SER A 101 0.28 -4.37 4.20
CA SER A 101 0.34 -3.06 3.55
C SER A 101 1.33 -2.09 4.23
N GLN A 102 1.64 -2.30 5.51
CA GLN A 102 2.53 -1.44 6.30
C GLN A 102 3.90 -2.07 6.59
N LEU A 103 4.01 -3.41 6.52
CA LEU A 103 5.13 -4.22 7.04
C LEU A 103 6.15 -4.61 5.96
N LEU A 104 5.87 -4.38 4.68
CA LEU A 104 6.76 -4.80 3.60
C LEU A 104 8.06 -3.99 3.39
N PRO A 105 8.54 -3.15 4.33
CA PRO A 105 9.96 -2.82 4.42
C PRO A 105 10.67 -3.37 5.68
N ALA A 106 10.17 -4.43 6.34
CA ALA A 106 10.78 -4.92 7.60
C ALA A 106 11.46 -6.31 7.56
N GLU A 107 11.30 -7.12 6.52
CA GLU A 107 11.90 -8.47 6.47
C GLU A 107 12.59 -8.76 5.14
N ARG A 108 13.80 -8.23 4.94
CA ARG A 108 14.90 -8.92 4.23
C ARG A 108 16.25 -8.44 4.74
N SER A 109 16.49 -8.63 6.04
CA SER A 109 17.85 -8.72 6.60
C SER A 109 18.14 -10.18 6.95
N GLY A 110 18.38 -10.98 5.92
CA GLY A 110 18.96 -12.33 6.01
C GLY A 110 20.14 -12.42 5.06
#